data_AF-A0A1S8WMF5-F1
#
_entry.id   AF-A0A1S8WMF5-F1
#
_cell.length_a   1.000
_cell.length_b   1.000
_cell.length_c   1.000
_cell.angle_alpha   90.00
_cell.angle_beta   90.00
_cell.angle_gamma   90.00
#
_symmetry.space_group_name_H-M   'P 1'
#
loop_
_entity.id
_entity.type
_entity.pdbx_description
1 polymer ?
#
loop_
_entity_poly.entity_id
_entity_poly.type
_entity_poly.pdbx_seq_one_letter_code
_entity_poly.pdbx_strand_id
1 'polypeptide(L)'
;VEYKFVRFIRNPSYDNFFDVQRPRLKLGFTLIHLSDLFSNRLKSIRLTSDSARSLAPTLHQALKLFGHAYAEQLDQLKQELEKFQTAEQLQIAGLSAMVLDKLIQAVESCQTRPETAAPSRGEPVLPTATEVDLAVEQVKRLRELCAQVVADDFFSRCEDFIQKEVLGNADCMRAETAVVEQLYNRFEDERNRIWTDHLVSARQRAVIEVTKKSLRDLVDEEERLTYFKRSEEILHKSWLAPRSRKERRWSRLKEWQHDLLRQREKTEKKFA
;
A
#
# COMPACT_ATOMS: atom_id res chain seq x y z
N VAL A 1 6.38 22.81 25.75
CA VAL A 1 6.51 22.60 24.29
C VAL A 1 5.41 23.39 23.63
N GLU A 2 5.75 24.50 22.97
CA GLU A 2 4.77 25.32 22.23
C GLU A 2 4.59 24.74 20.82
N TYR A 3 3.37 24.30 20.51
CA TYR A 3 3.02 23.86 19.16
C TYR A 3 2.69 25.08 18.30
N LYS A 4 3.61 25.44 17.39
CA LYS A 4 3.31 26.39 16.30
C LYS A 4 2.63 25.64 15.17
N PHE A 5 1.36 25.96 14.90
CA PHE A 5 0.68 25.53 13.69
C PHE A 5 1.27 26.28 12.50
N VAL A 6 2.09 25.60 11.70
CA VAL A 6 2.53 26.10 10.41
C VAL A 6 1.35 26.00 9.45
N ARG A 7 0.98 27.10 8.81
CA ARG A 7 -0.03 27.14 7.76
C ARG A 7 0.55 26.42 6.54
N PHE A 8 0.32 25.11 6.43
CA PHE A 8 0.54 24.40 5.17
C PHE A 8 -0.36 25.07 4.12
N ILE A 9 0.22 25.89 3.26
CA ILE A 9 -0.44 26.42 2.07
C ILE A 9 -0.44 25.25 1.07
N ARG A 10 -1.42 24.35 1.20
CA ARG A 10 -1.66 23.32 0.19
C ARG A 10 -2.14 24.02 -1.06
N ASN A 11 -1.44 23.82 -2.18
CA ASN A 11 -1.92 24.24 -3.48
C ASN A 11 -3.14 23.36 -3.84
N PRO A 12 -4.37 23.90 -3.91
CA PRO A 12 -5.60 23.10 -4.04
C PRO A 12 -5.64 22.19 -5.27
N SER A 13 -4.87 22.56 -6.30
CA SER A 13 -4.89 21.93 -7.62
C SER A 13 -3.80 20.87 -7.84
N TYR A 14 -2.77 20.76 -7.00
CA TYR A 14 -1.61 19.88 -7.28
C TYR A 14 -1.50 18.67 -6.34
N ASP A 15 -1.76 18.84 -5.04
CA ASP A 15 -1.50 17.78 -4.04
C ASP A 15 -2.69 16.87 -3.73
N ASN A 16 -3.91 17.22 -4.16
CA ASN A 16 -5.08 16.35 -3.96
C ASN A 16 -5.08 15.09 -4.85
N PHE A 17 -4.25 15.05 -5.91
CA PHE A 17 -4.30 13.97 -6.90
C PHE A 17 -3.42 12.77 -6.56
N PHE A 18 -2.29 12.97 -5.88
CA PHE A 18 -1.32 11.89 -5.64
C PHE A 18 -1.35 11.34 -4.20
N ASP A 19 -1.70 12.15 -3.20
CA ASP A 19 -1.73 11.75 -1.78
C ASP A 19 -3.04 11.07 -1.33
N VAL A 20 -4.06 11.02 -2.18
CA VAL A 20 -5.29 10.30 -1.86
C VAL A 20 -5.03 8.80 -1.94
N GLN A 21 -4.89 8.14 -0.79
CA GLN A 21 -4.87 6.66 -0.64
C GLN A 21 -6.24 6.01 -0.97
N ARG A 22 -7.02 6.62 -1.88
CA ARG A 22 -8.32 6.11 -2.31
C ARG A 22 -8.28 5.89 -3.83
N PRO A 23 -7.92 4.67 -4.28
CA PRO A 23 -7.85 4.31 -5.70
C PRO A 23 -9.13 4.65 -6.48
N ARG A 24 -10.29 4.52 -5.81
CA ARG A 24 -11.61 4.85 -6.36
C ARG A 24 -11.72 6.32 -6.80
N LEU A 25 -11.41 7.27 -5.92
CA LEU A 25 -11.48 8.71 -6.24
C LEU A 25 -10.51 9.06 -7.38
N LYS A 26 -9.30 8.48 -7.37
CA LYS A 26 -8.32 8.65 -8.44
C LYS A 26 -8.90 8.22 -9.79
N LEU A 27 -9.50 7.03 -9.85
CA LEU A 27 -10.20 6.55 -11.05
C LEU A 27 -11.29 7.52 -11.48
N GLY A 28 -12.16 7.96 -10.56
CA GLY A 28 -13.24 8.89 -10.88
C GLY A 28 -12.76 10.19 -11.51
N PHE A 29 -11.77 10.85 -10.89
CA PHE A 29 -11.18 12.06 -11.46
C PHE A 29 -10.49 11.82 -12.79
N THR A 30 -9.80 10.68 -12.97
CA THR A 30 -9.19 10.33 -14.25
C THR A 30 -10.25 10.21 -15.35
N LEU A 31 -11.39 9.56 -15.08
CA LEU A 31 -12.48 9.44 -16.04
C LEU A 31 -13.11 10.80 -16.39
N ILE A 32 -13.28 11.69 -15.40
CA ILE A 32 -13.74 13.08 -15.63
C ILE A 32 -12.73 13.83 -16.52
N HIS A 33 -11.43 13.72 -16.24
CA HIS A 33 -10.40 14.37 -17.05
C HIS A 33 -10.35 13.83 -18.49
N LEU A 34 -10.51 12.52 -18.67
CA LEU A 34 -10.61 11.90 -20.00
C LEU A 34 -11.86 12.38 -20.73
N SER A 35 -12.99 12.47 -20.03
CA SER A 35 -14.23 13.02 -20.55
C SER A 35 -14.04 14.47 -21.03
N ASP A 36 -13.44 15.34 -20.22
CA ASP A 36 -13.15 16.74 -20.60
C ASP A 36 -12.15 16.86 -21.75
N LEU A 37 -11.18 15.95 -21.82
CA LEU A 37 -10.23 15.87 -22.91
C LEU A 37 -10.95 15.53 -24.23
N PHE A 38 -11.86 14.58 -24.20
CA PHE A 38 -12.67 14.17 -25.36
C PHE A 38 -13.65 15.25 -25.82
N SER A 39 -14.25 16.03 -24.92
CA SER A 39 -15.15 17.12 -25.31
C SER A 39 -14.43 18.38 -25.78
N ASN A 40 -13.39 18.81 -25.06
CA ASN A 40 -12.87 20.17 -25.21
C ASN A 40 -11.47 20.24 -25.86
N ARG A 41 -10.65 19.19 -25.74
CA ARG A 41 -9.22 19.27 -26.06
C ARG A 41 -8.76 18.28 -27.13
N LEU A 42 -9.65 17.47 -27.66
CA LEU A 42 -9.28 16.42 -28.62
C LEU A 42 -8.55 16.95 -29.86
N LYS A 43 -8.95 18.13 -30.36
CA LYS A 43 -8.32 18.79 -31.51
C LYS A 43 -6.87 19.21 -31.25
N SER A 44 -6.48 19.40 -29.99
CA SER A 44 -5.11 19.76 -29.59
C SER A 44 -4.18 18.56 -29.51
N ILE A 45 -4.73 17.34 -29.53
CA ILE A 45 -3.95 16.11 -29.44
C ILE A 45 -3.72 15.58 -30.86
N ARG A 46 -2.44 15.36 -31.18
CA ARG A 46 -2.05 14.66 -32.40
C ARG A 46 -2.34 13.17 -32.21
N LEU A 47 -3.55 12.78 -32.53
CA LEU A 47 -3.94 11.37 -32.64
C LEU A 47 -3.46 10.82 -33.98
N THR A 48 -2.89 9.63 -33.95
CA THR A 48 -2.45 8.89 -35.15
C THR A 48 -3.61 8.25 -35.90
N SER A 49 -4.76 8.07 -35.24
CA SER A 49 -5.96 7.46 -35.82
C SER A 49 -7.18 8.36 -35.68
N ASP A 50 -7.98 8.47 -36.74
CA ASP A 50 -9.25 9.20 -36.74
C ASP A 50 -10.38 8.41 -36.04
N SER A 51 -10.18 7.13 -35.75
CA SER A 51 -11.11 6.28 -34.98
C SER A 51 -11.33 6.80 -33.57
N ALA A 52 -10.26 7.23 -32.89
CA ALA A 52 -10.34 7.82 -31.55
C ALA A 52 -11.14 9.13 -31.57
N ARG A 53 -11.10 9.87 -32.69
CA ARG A 53 -11.89 11.10 -32.85
C ARG A 53 -13.38 10.83 -33.06
N SER A 54 -13.74 9.77 -33.78
CA SER A 54 -15.14 9.39 -33.98
C SER A 54 -15.77 8.79 -32.72
N LEU A 55 -14.98 8.13 -31.86
CA LEU A 55 -15.42 7.55 -30.59
C LEU A 55 -15.51 8.57 -29.44
N ALA A 56 -14.68 9.60 -29.41
CA ALA A 56 -14.68 10.60 -28.34
C ALA A 56 -16.06 11.20 -27.98
N PRO A 57 -16.90 11.65 -28.94
CA PRO A 57 -18.22 12.20 -28.60
C PRO A 57 -19.18 11.15 -28.02
N THR A 58 -18.98 9.87 -28.34
CA THR A 58 -19.84 8.79 -27.84
C THR A 58 -19.41 8.25 -26.49
N LEU A 59 -18.13 8.38 -26.15
CA LEU A 59 -17.59 7.96 -24.84
C LEU A 59 -17.69 9.05 -23.78
N HIS A 60 -17.67 10.33 -24.18
CA HIS A 60 -17.62 11.49 -23.28
C HIS A 60 -18.64 11.40 -22.13
N GLN A 61 -19.91 11.17 -22.47
CA GLN A 61 -20.99 11.25 -21.50
C GLN A 61 -20.98 10.08 -20.51
N ALA A 62 -20.74 8.85 -20.98
CA ALA A 62 -20.60 7.69 -20.11
C ALA A 62 -19.39 7.82 -19.16
N LEU A 63 -18.25 8.27 -19.68
CA LEU A 63 -17.06 8.54 -18.86
C LEU A 63 -17.32 9.61 -17.80
N LYS A 64 -18.12 10.62 -18.13
CA LYS A 64 -18.51 11.67 -17.18
C LYS A 64 -19.37 11.12 -16.04
N LEU A 65 -20.38 10.30 -16.37
CA LEU A 65 -21.27 9.69 -15.39
C LEU A 65 -20.50 8.74 -14.45
N PHE A 66 -19.72 7.80 -15.01
CA PHE A 66 -18.87 6.92 -14.19
C PHE A 66 -17.82 7.71 -13.41
N GLY A 67 -17.27 8.77 -13.99
CA GLY A 67 -16.34 9.67 -13.34
C GLY A 67 -16.93 10.31 -12.09
N HIS A 68 -18.12 10.91 -12.18
CA HIS A 68 -18.80 11.49 -11.02
C HIS A 68 -19.20 10.43 -9.98
N ALA A 69 -19.63 9.24 -10.41
CA ALA A 69 -19.96 8.14 -9.49
C ALA A 69 -18.73 7.66 -8.68
N TYR A 70 -17.57 7.49 -9.32
CA TYR A 70 -16.34 7.07 -8.64
C TYR A 70 -15.66 8.21 -7.88
N ALA A 71 -15.85 9.47 -8.30
CA ALA A 71 -15.38 10.66 -7.58
C ALA A 71 -16.28 11.04 -6.39
N GLU A 72 -17.33 10.24 -6.12
CA GLU A 72 -18.30 10.47 -5.02
C GLU A 72 -19.01 11.83 -5.15
N GLN A 73 -19.15 12.31 -6.39
CA GLN A 73 -19.70 13.60 -6.78
C GLN A 73 -21.19 13.47 -7.16
N LEU A 74 -22.02 13.03 -6.20
CA LEU A 74 -23.40 12.63 -6.47
C LEU A 74 -24.30 13.78 -6.96
N ASP A 75 -24.09 15.00 -6.50
CA ASP A 75 -24.83 16.18 -6.98
C ASP A 75 -24.57 16.45 -8.48
N GLN A 76 -23.30 16.35 -8.89
CA GLN A 76 -22.92 16.54 -10.29
C GLN A 76 -23.37 15.35 -11.15
N LEU A 77 -23.31 14.14 -10.61
CA LEU A 77 -23.89 12.96 -11.26
C LEU A 77 -25.39 13.19 -11.55
N LYS A 78 -26.16 13.62 -10.54
CA LYS A 78 -27.58 13.91 -10.68
C LYS A 78 -27.86 14.96 -11.75
N GLN A 79 -27.11 16.07 -11.76
CA GLN A 79 -27.25 17.10 -12.79
C GLN A 79 -27.00 16.58 -14.21
N GLU A 80 -26.05 15.65 -14.37
CA GLU A 80 -25.77 15.03 -15.66
C GLU A 80 -26.85 14.00 -16.05
N LEU A 81 -27.42 13.27 -15.09
CA LEU A 81 -28.51 12.33 -15.33
C LEU A 81 -29.82 13.03 -15.73
N GLU A 82 -30.11 14.19 -15.15
CA GLU A 82 -31.32 14.99 -15.45
C GLU A 82 -31.39 15.50 -16.90
N LYS A 83 -30.27 15.46 -17.64
CA LYS A 83 -30.23 15.80 -19.07
C LYS A 83 -30.88 14.75 -19.95
N PHE A 84 -31.08 13.54 -19.44
CA PHE A 84 -31.71 12.45 -20.17
C PHE A 84 -33.19 12.34 -19.84
N GLN A 85 -34.02 12.51 -20.85
CA GLN A 85 -35.48 12.46 -20.75
C GLN A 85 -36.09 11.40 -21.68
N THR A 86 -35.35 10.98 -22.71
CA THR A 86 -35.85 10.03 -23.72
C THR A 86 -34.89 8.86 -23.94
N ALA A 87 -35.44 7.73 -24.38
CA ALA A 87 -34.66 6.54 -24.75
C ALA A 87 -33.65 6.82 -25.87
N GLU A 88 -34.00 7.69 -26.83
CA GLU A 88 -33.11 8.08 -27.93
C GLU A 88 -31.84 8.78 -27.42
N GLN A 89 -31.97 9.68 -26.44
CA GLN A 89 -30.82 10.37 -25.84
C GLN A 89 -29.88 9.39 -25.13
N LEU A 90 -30.46 8.41 -24.42
CA LEU A 90 -29.70 7.34 -23.76
C LEU A 90 -28.97 6.46 -24.77
N GLN A 91 -29.62 6.11 -25.88
CA GLN A 91 -29.03 5.32 -26.97
C GLN A 91 -27.88 6.05 -27.67
N ILE A 92 -28.04 7.34 -27.97
CA ILE A 92 -26.97 8.17 -28.56
C ILE A 92 -25.75 8.21 -27.64
N ALA A 93 -25.97 8.36 -26.34
CA ALA A 93 -24.92 8.34 -25.32
C ALA A 93 -24.33 6.94 -25.05
N GLY A 94 -24.83 5.88 -25.71
CA GLY A 94 -24.37 4.51 -25.52
C GLY A 94 -24.73 3.91 -24.16
N LEU A 95 -25.76 4.44 -23.49
CA LEU A 95 -26.21 4.00 -22.17
C LEU A 95 -27.24 2.88 -22.30
N SER A 96 -26.79 1.64 -22.46
CA SER A 96 -27.66 0.46 -22.44
C SER A 96 -28.13 0.13 -21.01
N ALA A 97 -29.13 -0.75 -20.89
CA ALA A 97 -29.54 -1.29 -19.59
C ALA A 97 -28.36 -1.90 -18.80
N MET A 98 -27.43 -2.59 -19.48
CA MET A 98 -26.23 -3.15 -18.86
C MET A 98 -25.27 -2.07 -18.35
N VAL A 99 -25.08 -1.00 -19.13
CA VAL A 99 -24.24 0.14 -18.73
C VAL A 99 -24.83 0.83 -17.50
N LEU A 100 -26.15 1.03 -17.46
CA LEU A 100 -26.84 1.62 -16.33
C LEU A 100 -26.82 0.70 -15.09
N ASP A 101 -26.91 -0.63 -15.27
CA ASP A 101 -26.72 -1.60 -14.18
C ASP A 101 -25.32 -1.49 -13.56
N LYS A 102 -24.29 -1.29 -14.38
CA LYS A 102 -22.92 -1.04 -13.89
C LYS A 102 -22.76 0.32 -13.24
N LEU A 103 -23.48 1.33 -13.72
CA LEU A 103 -23.51 2.64 -13.08
C LEU A 103 -24.17 2.56 -11.70
N ILE A 104 -25.26 1.80 -11.54
CA ILE A 104 -25.88 1.54 -10.23
C ILE A 104 -24.86 0.91 -9.27
N GLN A 105 -24.17 -0.16 -9.69
CA GLN A 105 -23.12 -0.81 -8.88
C GLN A 105 -21.99 0.17 -8.51
N ALA A 106 -21.64 1.08 -9.42
CA ALA A 106 -20.67 2.12 -9.13
C ALA A 106 -21.19 3.07 -8.03
N VAL A 107 -22.43 3.57 -8.11
CA VAL A 107 -23.01 4.45 -7.08
C VAL A 107 -23.16 3.74 -5.73
N GLU A 108 -23.63 2.49 -5.72
CA GLU A 108 -23.83 1.68 -4.49
C GLU A 108 -22.52 1.38 -3.74
N SER A 109 -21.38 1.38 -4.45
CA SER A 109 -20.07 1.10 -3.86
C SER A 109 -19.37 2.33 -3.27
N CYS A 110 -20.06 3.47 -3.16
CA CYS A 110 -19.57 4.66 -2.46
C CYS A 110 -19.39 4.39 -0.96
N GLN A 111 -18.34 4.96 -0.37
CA GLN A 111 -18.23 4.99 1.09
C GLN A 111 -19.20 6.04 1.65
N THR A 112 -20.03 5.65 2.61
CA THR A 112 -21.03 6.54 3.18
C THR A 112 -20.63 7.03 4.57
N ARG A 113 -21.04 8.27 4.89
CA ARG A 113 -21.02 8.78 6.26
C ARG A 113 -22.42 8.69 6.90
N PRO A 114 -22.51 8.62 8.23
CA PRO A 114 -23.79 8.74 8.93
C PRO A 114 -24.46 10.08 8.62
N GLU A 115 -25.78 10.07 8.48
CA GLU A 115 -26.60 11.26 8.18
C GLU A 115 -26.36 12.43 9.16
N THR A 116 -26.10 12.11 10.42
CA THR A 116 -25.90 13.08 11.49
C THR A 116 -24.46 13.55 11.66
N ALA A 117 -23.50 12.96 10.93
CA ALA A 117 -22.09 13.28 11.08
C ALA A 117 -21.70 14.52 10.26
N ALA A 118 -21.14 15.53 10.92
CA ALA A 118 -20.58 16.70 10.24
C ALA A 118 -19.35 16.31 9.39
N PRO A 119 -19.10 16.97 8.25
CA PRO A 119 -17.91 16.70 7.44
C PRO A 119 -16.62 16.98 8.21
N SER A 120 -15.67 16.06 8.16
CA SER A 120 -14.33 16.24 8.71
C SER A 120 -13.58 17.33 7.95
N ARG A 121 -12.95 18.27 8.67
CA ARG A 121 -12.19 19.36 8.04
C ARG A 121 -10.88 18.81 7.45
N GLY A 122 -10.70 19.01 6.15
CA GLY A 122 -9.47 18.62 5.44
C GLY A 122 -9.49 17.22 4.82
N GLU A 123 -10.63 16.52 4.89
CA GLU A 123 -10.87 15.25 4.20
C GLU A 123 -11.94 15.41 3.11
N PRO A 124 -11.95 14.56 2.06
CA PRO A 124 -13.04 14.51 1.10
C PRO A 124 -14.37 14.23 1.81
N VAL A 125 -15.40 15.00 1.47
CA VAL A 125 -16.75 14.82 2.02
C VAL A 125 -17.32 13.54 1.45
N LEU A 126 -17.59 12.55 2.32
CA LEU A 126 -18.29 11.34 1.94
C LEU A 126 -19.79 11.63 1.77
N PRO A 127 -20.45 11.02 0.78
CA PRO A 127 -21.90 11.11 0.64
C PRO A 127 -22.61 10.42 1.80
N THR A 128 -23.84 10.81 2.07
CA THR A 128 -24.69 10.09 3.03
C THR A 128 -25.37 8.89 2.37
N ALA A 129 -25.94 7.98 3.17
CA ALA A 129 -26.64 6.82 2.63
C ALA A 129 -27.88 7.24 1.82
N THR A 130 -28.61 8.25 2.29
CA THR A 130 -29.76 8.81 1.57
C THR A 130 -29.38 9.44 0.24
N GLU A 131 -28.24 10.16 0.17
CA GLU A 131 -27.74 10.72 -1.10
C GLU A 131 -27.41 9.62 -2.12
N VAL A 132 -26.80 8.52 -1.66
CA VAL A 132 -26.53 7.33 -2.49
C VAL A 132 -27.82 6.69 -2.98
N ASP A 133 -28.79 6.45 -2.10
CA ASP A 133 -30.07 5.84 -2.46
C ASP A 133 -30.84 6.69 -3.48
N LEU A 134 -30.86 8.00 -3.31
CA LEU A 134 -31.49 8.93 -4.24
C LEU A 134 -30.83 8.88 -5.63
N ALA A 135 -29.49 8.85 -5.68
CA ALA A 135 -28.77 8.73 -6.94
C ALA A 135 -29.04 7.38 -7.63
N VAL A 136 -29.08 6.28 -6.88
CA VAL A 136 -29.43 4.95 -7.40
C VAL A 136 -30.83 4.93 -8.00
N GLU A 137 -31.83 5.48 -7.30
CA GLU A 137 -33.21 5.53 -7.81
C GLU A 137 -33.32 6.36 -9.09
N GLN A 138 -32.53 7.42 -9.24
CA GLN A 138 -32.49 8.16 -10.50
C GLN A 138 -31.93 7.34 -11.65
N VAL A 139 -30.85 6.58 -11.42
CA VAL A 139 -30.29 5.69 -12.46
C VAL A 139 -31.27 4.57 -12.81
N LYS A 140 -32.00 4.01 -11.83
CA LYS A 140 -33.05 3.01 -12.09
C LYS A 140 -34.18 3.54 -12.96
N ARG A 141 -34.63 4.79 -12.75
CA ARG A 141 -35.64 5.42 -13.62
C ARG A 141 -35.17 5.52 -15.06
N LEU A 142 -33.91 5.91 -15.29
CA LEU A 142 -33.35 5.94 -16.63
C LEU A 142 -33.22 4.54 -17.23
N ARG A 143 -32.89 3.54 -16.41
CA ARG A 143 -32.82 2.14 -16.82
C ARG A 143 -34.16 1.62 -17.33
N GLU A 144 -35.27 2.01 -16.70
CA GLU A 144 -36.62 1.65 -17.14
C GLU A 144 -36.98 2.25 -18.50
N LEU A 145 -36.38 3.39 -18.87
CA LEU A 145 -36.56 4.02 -20.18
C LEU A 145 -35.72 3.35 -21.29
N CYS A 146 -34.65 2.62 -20.93
CA CYS A 146 -33.73 2.05 -21.91
C CYS A 146 -34.28 0.79 -22.58
N ALA A 147 -33.93 0.62 -23.87
CA ALA A 147 -34.05 -0.66 -24.54
C ALA A 147 -33.15 -1.72 -23.87
N GLN A 148 -33.66 -2.95 -23.75
CA GLN A 148 -32.94 -4.07 -23.10
C GLN A 148 -31.64 -4.46 -23.81
N VAL A 149 -31.55 -4.24 -25.12
CA VAL A 149 -30.36 -4.56 -25.92
C VAL A 149 -30.11 -3.42 -26.90
N VAL A 150 -28.89 -2.86 -26.85
CA VAL A 150 -28.38 -1.87 -27.82
C VAL A 150 -27.09 -2.46 -28.37
N ALA A 151 -26.99 -2.62 -29.69
CA ALA A 151 -25.83 -3.28 -30.33
C ALA A 151 -24.51 -2.52 -30.13
N ASP A 152 -24.57 -1.19 -30.06
CA ASP A 152 -23.40 -0.32 -29.89
C ASP A 152 -23.47 0.42 -28.55
N ASP A 153 -23.40 -0.29 -27.42
CA ASP A 153 -23.35 0.35 -26.11
C ASP A 153 -21.92 0.80 -25.73
N PHE A 154 -21.79 1.55 -24.64
CA PHE A 154 -20.50 2.07 -24.17
C PHE A 154 -19.45 0.97 -23.98
N PHE A 155 -19.83 -0.20 -23.44
CA PHE A 155 -18.87 -1.27 -23.19
C PHE A 155 -18.45 -1.95 -24.48
N SER A 156 -19.39 -2.26 -25.37
CA SER A 156 -19.08 -2.83 -26.69
C SER A 156 -18.19 -1.89 -27.51
N ARG A 157 -18.45 -0.58 -27.48
CA ARG A 157 -17.61 0.42 -28.16
C ARG A 157 -16.20 0.49 -27.58
N CYS A 158 -16.06 0.44 -26.26
CA CYS A 158 -14.76 0.39 -25.59
C CYS A 158 -14.00 -0.89 -25.95
N GLU A 159 -14.67 -2.05 -25.93
CA GLU A 159 -14.07 -3.33 -26.27
C GLU A 159 -13.60 -3.35 -27.73
N ASP A 160 -14.44 -2.89 -28.66
CA ASP A 160 -14.09 -2.78 -30.07
C ASP A 160 -12.89 -1.87 -30.30
N PHE A 161 -12.83 -0.73 -29.62
CA PHE A 161 -11.68 0.18 -29.68
C PHE A 161 -10.42 -0.49 -29.15
N ILE A 162 -10.49 -1.16 -28.00
CA ILE A 162 -9.34 -1.86 -27.41
C ILE A 162 -8.87 -2.97 -28.36
N GLN A 163 -9.77 -3.80 -28.87
CA GLN A 163 -9.41 -4.91 -29.76
C GLN A 163 -8.82 -4.41 -31.08
N LYS A 164 -9.45 -3.43 -31.73
CA LYS A 164 -9.06 -3.00 -33.08
C LYS A 164 -7.89 -2.00 -33.07
N GLU A 165 -7.94 -1.00 -32.19
CA GLU A 165 -7.03 0.16 -32.23
C GLU A 165 -5.88 0.07 -31.23
N VAL A 166 -6.02 -0.71 -30.15
CA VAL A 166 -4.94 -0.89 -29.16
C VAL A 166 -4.22 -2.22 -29.39
N LEU A 167 -4.94 -3.34 -29.26
CA LEU A 167 -4.37 -4.69 -29.39
C LEU A 167 -4.07 -5.04 -30.85
N GLY A 168 -4.92 -4.61 -31.78
CA GLY A 168 -4.71 -4.77 -33.22
C GLY A 168 -3.61 -3.87 -33.79
N ASN A 169 -3.20 -2.83 -33.08
CA ASN A 169 -2.17 -1.91 -33.52
C ASN A 169 -0.77 -2.40 -33.13
N ALA A 170 -0.02 -2.87 -34.14
CA ALA A 170 1.34 -3.37 -33.96
C ALA A 170 2.30 -2.35 -33.35
N ASP A 171 2.07 -1.04 -33.53
CA ASP A 171 2.90 0.01 -32.94
C ASP A 171 2.64 0.14 -31.44
N CYS A 172 1.37 0.15 -31.04
CA CYS A 172 0.96 0.15 -29.63
C CYS A 172 1.48 -1.10 -28.91
N MET A 173 1.29 -2.28 -29.51
CA MET A 173 1.77 -3.53 -28.92
C MET A 173 3.29 -3.60 -28.81
N ARG A 174 4.03 -3.08 -29.80
CA ARG A 174 5.50 -2.98 -29.72
C ARG A 174 5.95 -2.02 -28.63
N ALA A 175 5.30 -0.85 -28.52
CA ALA A 175 5.62 0.11 -27.48
C ALA A 175 5.37 -0.47 -26.08
N GLU A 176 4.24 -1.13 -25.88
CA GLU A 176 3.90 -1.78 -24.61
C GLU A 176 4.89 -2.91 -24.28
N THR A 177 5.21 -3.76 -25.26
CA THR A 177 6.20 -4.84 -25.08
C THR A 177 7.56 -4.26 -24.67
N ALA A 178 8.01 -3.18 -25.31
CA ALA A 178 9.27 -2.53 -24.99
C ALA A 178 9.27 -1.94 -23.57
N VAL A 179 8.15 -1.36 -23.11
CA VAL A 179 8.01 -0.86 -21.74
C VAL A 179 8.07 -2.01 -20.73
N VAL A 180 7.38 -3.13 -21.02
CA VAL A 180 7.39 -4.33 -20.18
C VAL A 180 8.80 -4.93 -20.11
N GLU A 181 9.50 -5.03 -21.24
CA GLU A 181 10.91 -5.48 -21.28
C GLU A 181 11.82 -4.58 -20.43
N GLN A 182 11.65 -3.25 -20.51
CA GLN A 182 12.39 -2.31 -19.67
C GLN A 182 12.13 -2.53 -18.18
N LEU A 183 10.88 -2.82 -17.79
CA LEU A 183 10.54 -3.13 -16.40
C LEU A 183 11.23 -4.41 -15.92
N TYR A 184 11.25 -5.47 -16.75
CA TYR A 184 11.96 -6.71 -16.42
C TYR A 184 13.46 -6.51 -16.30
N ASN A 185 14.07 -5.76 -17.22
CA ASN A 185 15.49 -5.44 -17.17
C ASN A 185 15.83 -4.65 -15.89
N ARG A 186 15.02 -3.64 -15.55
CA ARG A 186 15.21 -2.86 -14.33
C ARG A 186 15.06 -3.72 -13.07
N PHE A 187 14.09 -4.64 -13.06
CA PHE A 187 13.91 -5.58 -11.96
C PHE A 187 15.12 -6.51 -11.82
N GLU A 188 15.66 -7.01 -12.93
CA GLU A 188 16.86 -7.85 -12.92
C GLU A 188 18.09 -7.08 -12.41
N ASP A 189 18.27 -5.83 -12.83
CA ASP A 189 19.35 -4.96 -12.36
C ASP A 189 19.25 -4.69 -10.85
N GLU A 190 18.05 -4.36 -10.35
CA GLU A 190 17.80 -4.15 -8.92
C GLU A 190 18.04 -5.44 -8.12
N ARG A 191 17.58 -6.60 -8.63
CA ARG A 191 17.84 -7.90 -8.01
C ARG A 191 19.34 -8.20 -7.95
N ASN A 192 20.05 -8.00 -9.04
CA ASN A 192 21.49 -8.24 -9.12
C ASN A 192 22.26 -7.34 -8.15
N ARG A 193 21.89 -6.06 -8.08
CA ARG A 193 22.48 -5.10 -7.15
C ARG A 193 22.28 -5.53 -5.69
N ILE A 194 21.04 -5.86 -5.30
CA ILE A 194 20.73 -6.35 -3.95
C ILE A 194 21.53 -7.63 -3.64
N TRP A 195 21.60 -8.56 -4.59
CA TRP A 195 22.36 -9.80 -4.43
C TRP A 195 23.85 -9.54 -4.24
N THR A 196 24.45 -8.64 -5.03
CA THR A 196 25.86 -8.28 -4.89
C THR A 196 26.15 -7.61 -3.54
N ASP A 197 25.26 -6.74 -3.07
CA ASP A 197 25.40 -6.08 -1.77
C ASP A 197 25.32 -7.10 -0.62
N HIS A 198 24.42 -8.08 -0.72
CA HIS A 198 24.35 -9.19 0.22
C HIS A 198 25.61 -10.05 0.21
N LEU A 199 26.18 -10.33 -0.96
CA LEU A 199 27.37 -11.16 -1.11
C LEU A 199 28.62 -10.46 -0.55
N VAL A 200 28.76 -9.15 -0.79
CA VAL A 200 29.81 -8.32 -0.17
C VAL A 200 29.65 -8.29 1.35
N SER A 201 28.44 -8.05 1.84
CA SER A 201 28.13 -8.04 3.28
C SER A 201 28.43 -9.39 3.94
N ALA A 202 28.08 -10.50 3.28
CA ALA A 202 28.36 -11.85 3.76
C ALA A 202 29.87 -12.13 3.84
N ARG A 203 30.65 -11.71 2.83
CA ARG A 203 32.12 -11.81 2.84
C ARG A 203 32.73 -11.01 3.98
N GLN A 204 32.29 -9.77 4.19
CA GLN A 204 32.76 -8.93 5.29
C GLN A 204 32.47 -9.57 6.65
N ARG A 205 31.26 -10.10 6.85
CA ARG A 205 30.91 -10.84 8.09
C ARG A 205 31.78 -12.06 8.29
N ALA A 206 32.05 -12.82 7.23
CA ALA A 206 32.91 -14.00 7.32
C ALA A 206 34.34 -13.62 7.75
N VAL A 207 34.92 -12.54 7.17
CA VAL A 207 36.23 -12.02 7.58
C VAL A 207 36.23 -11.62 9.05
N ILE A 208 35.21 -10.88 9.50
CA ILE A 208 35.08 -10.46 10.91
C ILE A 208 34.98 -11.68 11.84
N GLU A 209 34.22 -12.70 11.48
CA GLU A 209 34.11 -13.90 12.33
C GLU A 209 35.40 -14.70 12.38
N VAL A 210 36.14 -14.79 11.27
CA VAL A 210 37.46 -15.43 11.23
C VAL A 210 38.46 -14.65 12.08
N THR A 211 38.52 -13.32 11.96
CA THR A 211 39.45 -12.50 12.77
C THR A 211 39.09 -12.53 14.25
N LYS A 212 37.80 -12.48 14.62
CA LYS A 212 37.36 -12.66 16.01
C LYS A 212 37.74 -14.02 16.58
N LYS A 213 37.68 -15.09 15.78
CA LYS A 213 38.14 -16.42 16.23
C LYS A 213 39.64 -16.41 16.47
N SER A 214 40.43 -15.95 15.49
CA SER A 214 41.88 -15.86 15.64
C SER A 214 42.32 -14.98 16.82
N LEU A 215 41.63 -13.86 17.08
CA LEU A 215 41.92 -13.01 18.25
C LEU A 215 41.59 -13.72 19.56
N ARG A 216 40.49 -14.50 19.63
CA ARG A 216 40.18 -15.32 20.80
C ARG A 216 41.25 -16.38 21.01
N ASP A 217 41.64 -17.08 19.96
CA ASP A 217 42.70 -18.11 20.04
C ASP A 217 44.04 -17.51 20.52
N LEU A 218 44.38 -16.29 20.07
CA LEU A 218 45.58 -15.58 20.53
C LEU A 218 45.48 -15.15 22.00
N VAL A 219 44.32 -14.67 22.44
CA VAL A 219 44.08 -14.33 23.86
C VAL A 219 44.17 -15.59 24.72
N ASP A 220 43.54 -16.69 24.31
CA ASP A 220 43.60 -17.97 25.02
C ASP A 220 45.05 -18.48 25.12
N GLU A 221 45.85 -18.31 24.06
CA GLU A 221 47.27 -18.67 24.06
C GLU A 221 48.13 -17.73 24.93
N GLU A 222 47.86 -16.42 24.92
CA GLU A 222 48.50 -15.48 25.85
C GLU A 222 48.17 -15.84 27.30
N GLU A 223 46.90 -16.09 27.61
CA GLU A 223 46.44 -16.54 28.91
C GLU A 223 47.17 -17.82 29.30
N ARG A 224 47.26 -18.82 28.41
CA ARG A 224 48.00 -20.07 28.67
C ARG A 224 49.48 -19.83 29.01
N LEU A 225 50.15 -18.94 28.30
CA LEU A 225 51.57 -18.61 28.51
C LEU A 225 51.81 -17.76 29.76
N THR A 226 50.86 -16.89 30.12
CA THR A 226 50.96 -15.97 31.27
C THR A 226 50.34 -16.53 32.55
N TYR A 227 49.52 -17.57 32.45
CA TYR A 227 48.81 -18.23 33.56
C TYR A 227 49.77 -18.62 34.68
N PHE A 228 50.92 -19.22 34.34
CA PHE A 228 51.91 -19.62 35.34
C PHE A 228 52.68 -18.44 35.94
N LYS A 229 52.87 -17.36 35.18
CA LYS A 229 53.59 -16.15 35.64
C LYS A 229 52.78 -15.29 36.59
N ARG A 230 51.44 -15.33 36.50
CA ARG A 230 50.51 -14.53 37.32
C ARG A 230 49.58 -15.38 38.17
N SER A 231 49.88 -16.66 38.37
CA SER A 231 48.99 -17.62 39.04
C SER A 231 48.56 -17.16 40.44
N GLU A 232 49.47 -16.61 41.25
CA GLU A 232 49.16 -16.07 42.58
C GLU A 232 48.29 -14.80 42.52
N GLU A 233 48.54 -13.88 41.58
CA GLU A 233 47.70 -12.69 41.38
C GLU A 233 46.31 -13.04 40.85
N ILE A 234 46.19 -14.04 39.97
CA ILE A 234 44.92 -14.53 39.44
C ILE A 234 44.13 -15.23 40.55
N LEU A 235 44.78 -16.04 41.39
CA LEU A 235 44.17 -16.64 42.58
C LEU A 235 43.65 -15.56 43.54
N HIS A 236 44.45 -14.54 43.82
CA HIS A 236 44.06 -13.43 44.69
C HIS A 236 42.88 -12.61 44.10
N LYS A 237 42.92 -12.28 42.80
CA LYS A 237 41.85 -11.54 42.10
C LYS A 237 40.58 -12.35 41.92
N SER A 238 40.66 -13.66 41.67
CA SER A 238 39.50 -14.56 41.61
C SER A 238 38.86 -14.77 42.98
N TRP A 239 39.63 -14.70 44.06
CA TRP A 239 39.12 -14.62 45.43
C TRP A 239 38.31 -13.34 45.68
N LEU A 240 38.73 -12.22 45.09
CA LEU A 240 38.11 -10.90 45.21
C LEU A 240 37.00 -10.62 44.19
N ALA A 241 36.89 -11.41 43.12
CA ALA A 241 35.88 -11.21 42.09
C ALA A 241 34.46 -11.43 42.67
N PRO A 242 33.46 -10.60 42.31
CA PRO A 242 32.10 -10.77 42.79
C PRO A 242 31.53 -12.11 42.32
N ARG A 243 31.51 -13.12 43.20
CA ARG A 243 30.96 -14.46 42.89
C ARG A 243 29.56 -14.33 42.32
N SER A 244 29.29 -15.03 41.22
CA SER A 244 27.97 -15.03 40.58
C SER A 244 26.89 -15.52 41.57
N ARG A 245 25.62 -15.12 41.36
CA ARG A 245 24.50 -15.54 42.24
C ARG A 245 24.40 -17.06 42.41
N LYS A 246 24.80 -17.84 41.39
CA LYS A 246 24.80 -19.31 41.40
C LYS A 246 25.93 -19.87 42.27
N GLU A 247 27.14 -19.32 42.19
CA GLU A 247 28.29 -19.77 43.00
C GLU A 247 28.14 -19.41 44.49
N ARG A 248 27.52 -18.26 44.80
CA ARG A 248 27.16 -17.90 46.18
C ARG A 248 26.17 -18.90 46.80
N ARG A 249 25.20 -19.39 46.02
CA ARG A 249 24.27 -20.43 46.48
C ARG A 249 24.99 -21.73 46.80
N TRP A 250 25.96 -22.14 45.98
CA TRP A 250 26.72 -23.37 46.18
C TRP A 250 27.65 -23.31 47.39
N SER A 251 28.36 -22.19 47.62
CA SER A 251 29.15 -22.01 48.85
C SER A 251 28.29 -22.01 50.10
N ARG A 252 27.14 -21.31 50.08
CA ARG A 252 26.20 -21.34 51.20
C ARG A 252 25.66 -22.73 51.48
N LEU A 253 25.43 -23.54 50.45
CA LEU A 253 24.97 -24.92 50.64
C LEU A 253 26.02 -25.78 51.34
N LYS A 254 27.31 -25.59 51.02
CA LYS A 254 28.43 -26.25 51.70
C LYS A 254 28.60 -25.76 53.14
N GLU A 255 28.52 -24.46 53.38
CA GLU A 255 28.54 -23.87 54.74
C GLU A 255 27.38 -24.40 55.58
N TRP A 256 26.17 -24.44 55.00
CA TRP A 256 24.97 -24.94 55.66
C TRP A 256 25.06 -26.44 55.98
N GLN A 257 25.64 -27.23 55.08
CA GLN A 257 25.91 -28.66 55.32
C GLN A 257 26.92 -28.85 56.45
N HIS A 258 27.92 -27.98 56.56
CA HIS A 258 28.90 -28.02 57.64
C HIS A 258 28.29 -27.61 58.99
N ASP A 259 27.40 -26.61 59.00
CA ASP A 259 26.69 -26.18 60.20
C ASP A 259 25.67 -27.23 60.68
N LEU A 260 25.01 -27.94 59.75
CA LEU A 260 24.16 -29.09 60.10
C LEU A 260 24.94 -30.22 60.77
N LEU A 261 26.16 -30.50 60.29
CA LEU A 261 27.05 -31.48 60.92
C LEU A 261 27.47 -31.02 62.32
N ARG A 262 27.85 -29.75 62.49
CA ARG A 262 28.16 -29.20 63.82
C ARG A 262 26.97 -29.20 64.78
N GLN A 263 25.76 -28.99 64.27
CA GLN A 263 24.55 -29.08 65.09
C GLN A 263 24.27 -30.52 65.52
N ARG A 264 24.43 -31.51 64.62
CA ARG A 264 24.33 -32.93 64.97
C ARG A 264 25.34 -33.32 66.04
N GLU A 265 26.60 -32.92 65.88
CA GLU A 265 27.65 -33.15 66.89
C GLU A 265 27.32 -32.49 68.24
N LYS A 266 26.70 -31.30 68.23
CA LYS A 266 26.25 -30.61 69.46
C LYS A 266 25.05 -31.28 70.11
N THR A 267 24.13 -31.84 69.34
CA THR A 267 22.99 -32.61 69.89
C THR A 267 23.45 -33.95 70.44
N GLU A 268 24.34 -34.67 69.75
CA GLU A 268 24.91 -35.93 70.23
C GLU A 268 25.69 -35.72 71.54
N LYS A 269 26.43 -34.60 71.67
CA LYS A 269 27.11 -34.22 72.93
C LYS A 269 26.20 -33.74 74.06
N LYS A 270 24.92 -33.44 73.79
CA LYS A 270 23.94 -33.04 74.80
C LYS A 270 23.06 -34.21 75.28
N PHE A 271 23.09 -35.34 74.58
CA PHE A 271 22.36 -36.56 74.91
C PHE A 271 23.28 -37.74 75.26
N ALA A 272 24.59 -37.49 75.39
CA ALA A 272 25.59 -38.37 75.99
C ALA A 272 26.01 -37.82 77.36
#